data_AF-A0A843CJY9-F1
#
_entry.id   AF-A0A843CJY9-F1
#
_cell.length_a   1.000
_cell.length_b   1.000
_cell.length_c   1.000
_cell.angle_alpha   90.00
_cell.angle_beta   90.00
_cell.angle_gamma   90.00
#
_symmetry.space_group_name_H-M   'P 1'
#
loop_
_entity.id
_entity.type
_entity.pdbx_description
1 polymer ?
#
loop_
_entity_poly.entity_id
_entity_poly.type
_entity_poly.pdbx_seq_one_letter_code
_entity_poly.pdbx_strand_id
1 'polypeptide(L)'
;MTAAHTISRELEKEGVFYSDRNLFTRLLWIDREMLGSKLLYNRDVWWKTLLGELGLSRRAPWIHRVTLKYWEAYAKNSPPFRDANSTILAVKRMGLKIALVSDTDGTPGMKRKRIRL
;
A
#
# COMPACT_ATOMS: atom_id res chain seq x y z
N MET A 1 -2.36 -0.45 -11.85
CA MET A 1 -1.13 -1.12 -11.37
C MET A 1 -1.44 -1.77 -10.02
N THR A 2 -1.25 -3.07 -9.87
CA THR A 2 -1.58 -3.82 -8.64
C THR A 2 -0.34 -4.08 -7.79
N ALA A 3 -0.53 -4.42 -6.51
CA ALA A 3 0.56 -4.84 -5.62
C ALA A 3 1.40 -5.98 -6.22
N ALA A 4 0.73 -6.99 -6.80
CA ALA A 4 1.36 -8.12 -7.47
C ALA A 4 2.27 -7.67 -8.63
N HIS A 5 1.80 -6.74 -9.45
CA HIS A 5 2.60 -6.17 -10.53
C HIS A 5 3.85 -5.43 -10.01
N THR A 6 3.70 -4.65 -8.93
CA THR A 6 4.82 -3.93 -8.32
C THR A 6 5.93 -4.87 -7.85
N ILE A 7 5.58 -5.94 -7.14
CA ILE A 7 6.57 -6.89 -6.65
C ILE A 7 7.16 -7.76 -7.77
N SER A 8 6.34 -8.16 -8.75
CA SER A 8 6.78 -8.87 -9.96
C SER A 8 7.90 -8.11 -10.66
N ARG A 9 7.70 -6.81 -10.92
CA ARG A 9 8.69 -5.91 -11.53
C ARG A 9 9.95 -5.71 -10.70
N GLU A 10 9.87 -5.77 -9.37
CA GLU A 10 11.07 -5.65 -8.51
C GLU A 10 11.87 -6.95 -8.44
N LEU A 11 11.21 -8.12 -8.52
CA LEU A 11 11.86 -9.43 -8.59
C LEU A 11 12.50 -9.66 -9.96
N GLU A 12 11.84 -9.22 -11.03
CA GLU A 12 12.32 -9.34 -12.41
C GLU A 12 13.69 -8.66 -12.60
N LYS A 13 13.90 -7.50 -11.97
CA LYS A 13 15.18 -6.77 -11.97
C LYS A 13 16.35 -7.57 -11.40
N GLU A 14 16.06 -8.63 -10.65
CA GLU A 14 17.03 -9.50 -10.01
C GLU A 14 17.06 -10.89 -10.66
N GLY A 15 16.46 -11.03 -11.85
CA GLY A 15 16.42 -12.29 -12.61
C GLY A 15 15.43 -13.32 -12.06
N VAL A 16 14.52 -12.91 -11.16
CA VAL A 16 13.51 -13.79 -10.58
C VAL A 16 12.16 -13.50 -11.20
N PHE A 17 11.59 -14.46 -11.91
CA PHE A 17 10.35 -14.28 -12.67
C PHE A 17 9.18 -14.98 -11.99
N TYR A 18 8.13 -14.21 -11.69
CA TYR A 18 6.86 -14.72 -11.20
C TYR A 18 5.72 -14.04 -11.95
N SER A 19 4.66 -14.80 -12.26
CA SER A 19 3.48 -14.19 -12.89
C SER A 19 2.69 -13.36 -11.89
N ASP A 20 2.13 -12.23 -12.36
CA ASP A 20 1.26 -11.37 -11.56
C ASP A 20 0.09 -12.15 -10.95
N ARG A 21 -0.47 -13.12 -11.68
CA ARG A 21 -1.57 -13.97 -11.18
C ARG A 21 -1.16 -14.84 -9.99
N ASN A 22 0.03 -15.43 -10.03
CA ASN A 22 0.54 -16.25 -8.93
C ASN A 22 0.76 -15.40 -7.68
N LEU A 23 1.44 -14.26 -7.84
CA LEU A 23 1.70 -13.34 -6.73
C LEU A 23 0.41 -12.73 -6.17
N PHE A 24 -0.55 -12.38 -7.04
CA PHE A 24 -1.84 -11.84 -6.64
C PHE A 24 -2.61 -12.82 -5.75
N THR A 25 -2.65 -14.11 -6.13
CA THR A 25 -3.37 -15.12 -5.35
C THR A 25 -2.77 -15.27 -3.95
N ARG A 26 -1.43 -15.29 -3.83
CA ARG A 26 -0.74 -15.35 -2.53
C ARG A 26 -0.96 -14.09 -1.70
N LEU A 27 -0.89 -12.92 -2.34
CA LEU A 27 -1.13 -11.65 -1.67
C LEU A 27 -2.56 -11.52 -1.16
N LEU A 28 -3.56 -12.11 -1.83
CA LEU A 28 -4.92 -12.18 -1.30
C LEU A 28 -5.02 -12.98 0.00
N TRP A 29 -4.26 -14.08 0.13
CA TRP A 29 -4.21 -14.85 1.37
C TRP A 29 -3.53 -14.08 2.50
N ILE A 30 -2.39 -13.46 2.20
CA ILE A 30 -1.67 -12.61 3.15
C ILE A 30 -2.54 -11.44 3.60
N ASP A 31 -3.26 -10.79 2.69
CA ASP A 31 -4.18 -9.69 3.01
C ASP A 31 -5.28 -10.14 3.98
N ARG A 32 -5.92 -11.30 3.71
CA ARG A 32 -6.93 -11.89 4.60
C ARG A 32 -6.38 -12.20 5.99
N GLU A 33 -5.20 -12.79 6.08
CA GLU A 33 -4.58 -13.12 7.36
C GLU A 33 -4.19 -11.86 8.14
N MET A 34 -3.50 -10.92 7.48
CA MET A 34 -2.93 -9.76 8.14
C MET A 34 -4.00 -8.74 8.55
N LEU A 35 -5.00 -8.47 7.70
CA LEU A 35 -6.10 -7.55 8.03
C LEU A 35 -7.21 -8.24 8.80
N GLY A 36 -7.65 -9.42 8.33
CA GLY A 36 -8.83 -10.07 8.86
C GLY A 36 -8.62 -10.70 10.24
N SER A 37 -7.38 -11.05 10.59
CA SER A 37 -7.09 -11.73 11.86
C SER A 37 -6.11 -10.97 12.75
N LYS A 38 -5.06 -10.38 12.17
CA LYS A 38 -3.93 -9.81 12.96
C LYS A 38 -3.98 -8.29 13.14
N LEU A 39 -4.84 -7.58 12.41
CA LEU A 39 -4.87 -6.12 12.33
C LEU A 39 -3.48 -5.51 12.02
N LEU A 40 -2.66 -6.21 11.24
CA LEU A 40 -1.29 -5.83 10.94
C LEU A 40 -1.19 -5.12 9.58
N TYR A 41 -1.19 -3.79 9.63
CA TYR A 41 -1.19 -2.96 8.42
C TYR A 41 0.20 -2.80 7.77
N ASN A 42 1.29 -3.16 8.45
CA ASN A 42 2.66 -2.97 7.98
C ASN A 42 2.96 -3.76 6.70
N ARG A 43 3.06 -3.07 5.55
CA ARG A 43 3.30 -3.70 4.24
C ARG A 43 4.69 -4.32 4.11
N ASP A 44 5.69 -3.85 4.87
CA ASP A 44 7.01 -4.50 4.90
C ASP A 44 6.90 -5.94 5.41
N VAL A 45 6.03 -6.19 6.39
CA VAL A 45 5.77 -7.54 6.90
C VAL A 45 5.09 -8.41 5.85
N TRP A 46 4.23 -7.82 5.03
CA TRP A 46 3.49 -8.55 4.00
C TRP A 46 4.44 -9.03 2.90
N TRP A 47 5.32 -8.15 2.41
CA TRP A 47 6.34 -8.53 1.44
C TRP A 47 7.31 -9.56 2.02
N LYS A 48 7.71 -9.39 3.29
CA LYS A 48 8.56 -10.38 3.97
C LYS A 48 7.89 -11.75 4.04
N THR A 49 6.59 -11.79 4.33
CA THR A 49 5.80 -13.03 4.38
C THR A 49 5.72 -13.68 3.00
N LEU A 50 5.36 -12.91 1.97
CA LEU A 50 5.32 -13.39 0.59
C LEU A 50 6.68 -13.95 0.14
N LEU A 51 7.77 -13.22 0.39
CA LEU A 51 9.12 -13.68 0.03
C LEU A 51 9.45 -15.01 0.72
N GLY A 52 9.11 -15.14 2.01
CA GLY A 52 9.27 -16.38 2.77
C GLY A 52 8.51 -17.56 2.14
N GLU A 53 7.25 -17.36 1.74
CA GLU A 53 6.46 -18.39 1.05
C GLU A 53 7.04 -18.81 -0.31
N LEU A 54 7.81 -17.92 -0.95
CA LEU A 54 8.49 -18.16 -2.22
C LEU A 54 9.90 -18.75 -2.03
N GLY A 55 10.33 -19.01 -0.79
CA GLY A 55 11.70 -19.44 -0.49
C GLY A 55 12.75 -18.36 -0.74
N LEU A 56 12.33 -17.10 -0.79
CA LEU A 56 13.18 -15.94 -1.04
C LEU A 56 13.44 -15.16 0.25
N SER A 57 14.58 -14.48 0.30
CA SER A 57 14.89 -13.51 1.34
C SER A 57 15.46 -12.25 0.72
N ARG A 58 15.11 -11.09 1.30
CA ARG A 58 15.60 -9.77 0.90
C ARG A 58 15.88 -8.92 2.14
N ARG A 59 16.84 -8.01 2.00
CA ARG A 59 17.20 -7.08 3.09
C ARG A 59 16.10 -6.03 3.29
N ALA A 60 15.98 -5.52 4.51
CA ALA A 60 14.97 -4.52 4.88
C ALA A 60 14.92 -3.29 3.94
N PRO A 61 16.04 -2.70 3.47
CA PRO A 61 15.99 -1.58 2.53
C PRO A 61 15.30 -1.90 1.20
N TRP A 62 15.45 -3.14 0.72
CA TRP A 62 14.76 -3.60 -0.49
C TRP A 62 13.26 -3.66 -0.25
N ILE A 63 12.85 -4.30 0.85
CA ILE A 63 11.45 -4.47 1.25
C ILE A 63 10.76 -3.11 1.38
N HIS A 64 11.39 -2.19 2.10
CA HIS A 64 10.84 -0.86 2.31
C HIS A 64 10.68 -0.07 1.00
N ARG A 65 11.65 -0.20 0.08
CA ARG A 65 11.53 0.40 -1.26
C ARG A 65 10.33 -0.13 -2.04
N VAL A 66 10.02 -1.42 -1.92
CA VAL A 66 8.81 -2.00 -2.52
C VAL A 66 7.55 -1.40 -1.91
N THR A 67 7.50 -1.24 -0.58
CA THR A 67 6.39 -0.56 0.12
C THR A 67 6.17 0.86 -0.39
N LEU A 68 7.24 1.65 -0.57
CA LEU A 68 7.13 3.01 -1.10
C LEU A 68 6.55 3.04 -2.52
N LYS A 69 7.00 2.14 -3.41
CA LYS A 69 6.48 2.02 -4.78
C LYS A 69 5.03 1.58 -4.81
N TYR A 70 4.67 0.63 -3.94
CA TYR A 70 3.29 0.21 -3.78
C TYR A 70 2.41 1.40 -3.40
N TRP A 71 2.79 2.19 -2.40
CA TRP A 71 2.00 3.33 -1.97
C TRP A 71 1.94 4.46 -2.99
N GLU A 72 3.02 4.69 -3.74
CA GLU A 72 3.03 5.64 -4.86
C GLU A 72 2.02 5.21 -5.93
N ALA A 73 2.05 3.94 -6.33
CA ALA A 73 1.08 3.40 -7.28
C ALA A 73 -0.35 3.47 -6.73
N TYR A 74 -0.55 3.08 -5.47
CA TYR A 74 -1.86 3.14 -4.82
C TYR A 74 -2.43 4.56 -4.79
N ALA A 75 -1.63 5.54 -4.38
CA ALA A 75 -2.03 6.94 -4.31
C ALA A 75 -2.40 7.49 -5.70
N LYS A 76 -1.58 7.18 -6.73
CA LYS A 76 -1.84 7.59 -8.11
C LYS A 76 -3.14 7.03 -8.67
N ASN A 77 -3.51 5.80 -8.30
CA ASN A 77 -4.70 5.12 -8.80
C ASN A 77 -5.95 5.29 -7.90
N SER A 78 -5.85 6.06 -6.82
CA SER A 78 -6.96 6.29 -5.86
C SER A 78 -7.23 7.79 -5.66
N PRO A 79 -7.64 8.52 -6.72
CA PRO A 79 -7.96 9.94 -6.62
C PRO A 79 -9.13 10.18 -5.64
N PRO A 80 -9.24 11.39 -5.05
CA PRO A 80 -10.41 11.74 -4.26
C PRO A 80 -11.70 11.60 -5.05
N PHE A 81 -12.82 11.33 -4.36
CA PHE A 81 -14.14 11.40 -4.97
C PHE A 81 -14.40 12.81 -5.53
N ARG A 82 -15.20 12.89 -6.60
CA ARG A 82 -15.44 14.14 -7.35
C ARG A 82 -15.90 15.30 -6.48
N ASP A 83 -16.67 15.00 -5.44
CA ASP A 83 -17.29 15.92 -4.49
C ASP A 83 -16.52 16.06 -3.16
N ALA A 84 -15.39 15.36 -3.01
CA ALA A 84 -14.60 15.41 -1.77
C ALA A 84 -14.16 16.85 -1.44
N ASN A 85 -13.66 17.59 -2.44
CA ASN A 85 -13.17 18.95 -2.25
C ASN A 85 -14.29 19.94 -1.89
N SER A 86 -15.40 19.93 -2.62
CA SER A 86 -16.53 20.83 -2.35
C SER A 86 -17.14 20.55 -0.97
N THR A 87 -17.24 19.28 -0.59
CA THR A 87 -17.75 18.86 0.73
C THR A 87 -16.85 19.35 1.86
N ILE A 88 -15.53 19.12 1.76
CA ILE A 88 -14.56 19.60 2.76
C ILE A 88 -14.61 21.12 2.89
N LEU A 89 -14.72 21.86 1.78
CA LEU A 89 -14.83 23.32 1.80
C LEU A 89 -16.14 23.81 2.41
N ALA A 90 -17.26 23.12 2.16
CA ALA A 90 -18.55 23.44 2.78
C ALA A 90 -18.48 23.28 4.31
N VAL A 91 -17.95 22.15 4.80
CA VAL A 91 -17.79 21.88 6.23
C VAL A 91 -16.88 22.92 6.89
N LYS A 92 -15.76 23.31 6.24
CA LYS A 92 -14.88 24.37 6.76
C LYS A 92 -15.58 25.71 6.89
N ARG A 93 -16.44 26.09 5.91
CA ARG A 93 -17.21 27.34 5.96
C ARG A 93 -18.23 27.39 7.11
N MET A 94 -18.64 26.23 7.63
CA MET A 94 -19.49 26.14 8.83
C MET A 94 -18.71 26.34 10.14
N GLY A 95 -17.40 26.58 10.10
CA GLY A 95 -16.56 26.75 11.28
C GLY A 95 -16.16 25.42 11.95
N LEU A 96 -16.44 24.28 11.32
CA LEU A 96 -16.12 22.96 11.86
C LEU A 96 -14.66 22.57 11.60
N LYS A 97 -14.02 21.98 12.62
CA LYS A 97 -12.69 21.40 12.50
C LYS A 97 -12.76 20.04 11.82
N ILE A 98 -11.84 19.80 10.90
CA ILE A 98 -11.73 18.53 10.16
C ILE A 98 -10.41 17.86 10.55
N ALA A 99 -10.49 16.61 10.98
CA ALA A 99 -9.34 15.76 11.21
C ALA A 99 -9.47 14.48 10.36
N LEU A 100 -8.33 13.91 9.98
CA LEU A 100 -8.27 12.61 9.32
C LEU A 100 -7.69 11.60 10.30
N VAL A 101 -8.45 10.54 10.59
CA VAL A 101 -7.99 9.36 11.31
C VAL A 101 -8.03 8.20 10.33
N SER A 102 -6.92 7.48 10.19
CA SER A 102 -6.81 6.38 9.24
C SER A 102 -5.75 5.39 9.69
N ASP A 103 -6.03 4.11 9.50
CA ASP A 103 -5.03 3.06 9.65
C ASP A 103 -3.88 3.29 8.66
N THR A 104 -2.68 3.13 9.18
CA THR A 104 -1.44 3.29 8.42
C THR A 104 -0.50 2.16 8.76
N ASP A 105 0.32 1.80 7.78
CA ASP A 105 1.37 0.82 7.90
C ASP A 105 2.60 1.37 8.65
N GLY A 106 2.50 2.61 9.16
CA GLY A 106 3.57 3.34 9.85
C GLY A 106 4.48 4.13 8.91
N THR A 107 4.35 3.98 7.59
CA THR A 107 5.20 4.68 6.61
C THR A 107 4.88 6.19 6.61
N PRO A 108 5.83 7.06 7.05
CA PRO A 108 5.54 8.47 7.23
C PRO A 108 5.20 9.18 5.91
N GLY A 109 4.25 10.12 5.98
CA GLY A 109 3.96 11.05 4.89
C GLY A 109 3.13 10.51 3.73
N MET A 110 2.91 9.20 3.59
CA MET A 110 2.16 8.64 2.45
C MET A 110 0.70 9.09 2.44
N LYS A 111 0.04 9.13 3.60
CA LYS A 111 -1.32 9.68 3.71
C LYS A 111 -1.34 11.20 3.52
N ARG A 112 -0.34 11.91 4.06
CA ARG A 112 -0.22 13.39 3.90
C ARG A 112 -0.07 13.79 2.43
N LYS A 113 0.68 13.02 1.63
CA LYS A 113 0.81 13.23 0.17
C LYS A 113 -0.53 13.15 -0.58
N ARG A 114 -1.53 12.44 -0.06
CA ARG A 114 -2.87 12.34 -0.66
C ARG A 114 -3.81 13.51 -0.32
N ILE A 115 -3.49 14.28 0.72
CA ILE A 115 -4.34 15.34 1.27
C ILE A 115 -3.82 16.73 0.90
N ARG A 116 -2.58 16.83 0.41
CA ARG A 116 -2.07 18.06 -0.19
C ARG A 116 -2.82 18.29 -1.51
N LEU A 117 -3.93 19.01 -1.39
CA LEU A 117 -4.59 19.75 -2.46
C LEU A 117 -3.67 20.89 -2.91
#